data_AF-A0A0F0GIZ6-F1
#
_entry.id   AF-A0A0F0GIZ6-F1
#
_cell.length_a   1.000
_cell.length_b   1.000
_cell.length_c   1.000
_cell.angle_alpha   90.00
_cell.angle_beta   90.00
_cell.angle_gamma   90.00
#
_symmetry.space_group_name_H-M   'P 1'
#
loop_
_entity.id
_entity.type
_entity.pdbx_description
1 polymer ?
#
loop_
_entity_poly.entity_id
_entity_poly.type
_entity_poly.pdbx_seq_one_letter_code
_entity_poly.pdbx_strand_id
1 'polypeptide(L)'
;VFARDTSDHLIHTYLGDGMSNWAAWTGIGSGTITGTPSVVYKSTGNVTEAFARNSAGFLAHTYIAASTNTWSDWLQIDNTPIATTN
;
A
#
# COMPACT_ATOMS: atom_id res chain seq x y z
N VAL A 1 7.79 -4.60 -4.49
CA VAL A 1 8.15 -4.50 -3.05
C VAL A 1 7.47 -3.27 -2.48
N PHE A 2 7.02 -3.36 -1.24
CA PHE A 2 6.33 -2.29 -0.53
C PHE A 2 7.02 -2.06 0.81
N ALA A 3 7.10 -0.80 1.24
CA ALA A 3 7.72 -0.42 2.50
C ALA A 3 7.08 0.86 3.05
N ARG A 4 7.33 1.13 4.33
CA ARG A 4 7.06 2.43 4.95
C ARG A 4 8.34 3.24 4.94
N ASP A 5 8.28 4.48 4.46
CA ASP A 5 9.44 5.39 4.51
C ASP A 5 9.61 6.06 5.88
N THR A 6 10.66 6.86 6.05
CA THR A 6 10.95 7.58 7.30
C THR A 6 9.99 8.74 7.59
N SER A 7 9.10 9.05 6.66
CA SER A 7 8.02 10.04 6.78
C SER A 7 6.65 9.36 6.89
N ASP A 8 6.62 8.07 7.20
CA ASP A 8 5.43 7.23 7.37
C ASP A 8 4.55 7.06 6.13
N HIS A 9 5.04 7.35 4.92
CA HIS A 9 4.29 7.04 3.69
C HIS A 9 4.49 5.60 3.25
N LEU A 10 3.46 5.02 2.64
CA LEU A 10 3.60 3.78 1.87
C LEU A 10 4.35 4.11 0.57
N ILE A 11 5.46 3.41 0.34
CA ILE A 11 6.24 3.49 -0.90
C ILE A 11 6.32 2.13 -1.57
N HIS A 12 6.45 2.11 -2.88
CA HIS A 12 6.70 0.88 -3.64
C HIS A 12 7.79 1.03 -4.70
N THR A 13 8.36 -0.10 -5.08
CA THR A 13 9.15 -0.30 -6.28
C THR A 13 8.80 -1.66 -6.89
N TYR A 14 9.13 -1.87 -8.15
CA TYR A 14 8.93 -3.12 -8.86
C TYR A 14 10.11 -3.42 -9.77
N LEU A 15 10.36 -4.70 -10.02
CA LEU A 15 11.34 -5.15 -10.99
C LEU A 15 10.71 -4.96 -12.38
N GLY A 16 11.39 -4.24 -13.27
CA GLY A 16 10.89 -4.04 -14.63
C GLY A 16 10.85 -5.34 -15.42
N ASP A 17 10.02 -5.40 -16.46
CA ASP A 17 9.75 -6.61 -17.25
C ASP A 17 11.02 -7.26 -17.85
N GLY A 18 12.05 -6.45 -18.12
CA GLY A 18 13.36 -6.91 -18.59
C GLY A 18 14.24 -7.56 -17.51
N MET A 19 13.76 -7.73 -16.28
CA MET A 19 14.46 -8.36 -15.14
C MET A 19 15.86 -7.80 -14.82
N SER A 20 16.13 -6.57 -15.24
CA SER A 20 17.48 -5.98 -15.19
C SER A 20 17.59 -4.81 -14.23
N ASN A 21 16.49 -4.08 -14.00
CA ASN A 21 16.48 -2.90 -13.16
C ASN A 21 15.21 -2.82 -12.32
N TRP A 22 15.36 -2.32 -11.10
CA TRP A 22 14.25 -1.90 -10.25
C TRP A 22 13.84 -0.48 -10.61
N ALA A 23 12.53 -0.20 -10.57
CA ALA A 23 12.02 1.16 -10.69
C ALA A 23 12.45 2.02 -9.50
N ALA A 24 12.44 3.35 -9.67
CA ALA A 24 12.59 4.26 -8.53
C ALA A 24 11.47 4.01 -7.50
N TRP A 25 11.77 4.23 -6.23
CA TRP A 25 10.75 4.21 -5.19
C TRP A 25 9.79 5.38 -5.37
N THR A 26 8.49 5.11 -5.30
CA THR A 26 7.45 6.14 -5.40
C THR A 26 6.42 5.96 -4.29
N GLY A 27 5.88 7.07 -3.79
CA GLY A 27 4.80 7.08 -2.81
C GLY A 27 3.46 6.57 -3.37
N ILE A 28 2.64 6.00 -2.50
CA ILE A 28 1.29 5.53 -2.77
C ILE A 28 0.30 6.34 -1.93
N GLY A 29 -0.62 7.01 -2.61
CA GLY A 29 -1.64 7.84 -1.99
C GLY A 29 -1.04 9.05 -1.24
N SER A 30 -1.90 9.74 -0.48
CA SER A 30 -1.56 10.94 0.30
C SER A 30 -1.54 10.72 1.81
N GLY A 31 -1.90 9.51 2.28
CA GLY A 31 -2.00 9.17 3.70
C GLY A 31 -0.73 8.57 4.27
N THR A 32 -0.57 8.69 5.58
CA THR A 32 0.49 8.01 6.34
C THR A 32 -0.01 6.71 6.96
N ILE A 33 0.92 5.78 7.13
CA ILE A 33 0.69 4.46 7.72
C ILE A 33 1.57 4.24 8.94
N THR A 34 1.15 3.35 9.82
CA THR A 34 1.95 2.91 10.96
C THR A 34 2.23 1.41 10.87
N GLY A 35 3.45 1.02 11.26
CA GLY A 35 3.90 -0.37 11.18
C GLY A 35 4.22 -0.83 9.75
N THR A 36 4.25 -2.15 9.56
CA THR A 36 4.58 -2.80 8.28
C THR A 36 3.33 -3.00 7.44
N PRO A 37 3.29 -2.57 6.17
CA PRO A 37 2.16 -2.83 5.29
C PRO A 37 2.07 -4.32 4.92
N SER A 38 0.86 -4.82 4.72
CA SER A 38 0.57 -6.13 4.13
C SER A 38 0.01 -5.95 2.73
N VAL A 39 0.43 -6.77 1.76
CA VAL A 39 0.02 -6.61 0.37
C VAL A 39 -0.44 -7.93 -0.21
N VAL A 40 -1.55 -7.90 -0.93
CA VAL A 40 -2.11 -9.05 -1.63
C VAL A 40 -2.35 -8.73 -3.10
N TYR A 41 -2.40 -9.78 -3.91
CA TYR A 41 -2.79 -9.68 -5.31
C TYR A 41 -4.05 -10.50 -5.55
N LYS A 42 -5.06 -9.86 -6.15
CA LYS A 42 -6.31 -10.46 -6.59
C LYS A 42 -6.25 -10.60 -8.11
N SER A 43 -6.11 -11.84 -8.56
CA SER A 43 -6.03 -12.17 -10.00
C SER A 43 -7.30 -11.75 -10.75
N THR A 44 -8.48 -11.95 -10.14
CA THR A 44 -9.74 -11.43 -10.68
C THR A 44 -9.72 -9.90 -10.64
N GLY A 45 -9.63 -9.28 -11.82
CA GLY A 45 -9.57 -7.83 -11.97
C GLY A 45 -8.16 -7.24 -11.93
N ASN A 46 -7.10 -8.07 -11.82
CA ASN A 46 -5.70 -7.64 -11.77
C ASN A 46 -5.48 -6.51 -10.75
N VAL A 47 -5.87 -6.76 -9.50
CA VAL A 47 -5.81 -5.76 -8.43
C VAL A 47 -4.70 -6.09 -7.45
N THR A 48 -3.78 -5.14 -7.25
CA THR A 48 -2.86 -5.17 -6.11
C THR A 48 -3.43 -4.29 -5.02
N GLU A 49 -3.51 -4.80 -3.81
CA GLU A 49 -4.18 -4.14 -2.69
C GLU A 49 -3.25 -4.17 -1.46
N ALA A 50 -3.00 -2.98 -0.91
CA ALA A 50 -2.14 -2.79 0.25
C ALA A 50 -3.00 -2.42 1.45
N PHE A 51 -2.69 -3.02 2.59
CA PHE A 51 -3.35 -2.85 3.87
C PHE A 51 -2.34 -2.35 4.90
N ALA A 52 -2.75 -1.36 5.69
CA ALA A 52 -1.93 -0.86 6.79
C ALA A 52 -2.81 -0.21 7.86
N ARG A 53 -2.23 0.03 9.03
CA ARG A 53 -2.85 0.85 10.06
C ARG A 53 -2.69 2.32 9.70
N ASN A 54 -3.76 3.09 9.71
CA ASN A 54 -3.68 4.56 9.56
C ASN A 54 -3.18 5.24 10.86
N SER A 55 -2.88 6.53 10.82
CA SER A 55 -2.42 7.29 11.99
C SER A 55 -3.42 7.34 13.16
N ALA A 56 -4.70 7.07 12.90
CA ALA A 56 -5.75 7.01 13.90
C ALA A 56 -5.95 5.61 14.51
N GLY A 57 -5.18 4.60 14.08
CA GLY A 57 -5.20 3.26 14.65
C GLY A 57 -6.12 2.25 13.97
N PHE A 58 -6.82 2.64 12.91
CA PHE A 58 -7.76 1.78 12.18
C PHE A 58 -7.08 1.07 11.01
N LEU A 59 -7.64 -0.08 10.61
CA LEU A 59 -7.22 -0.76 9.39
C LEU A 59 -7.74 0.01 8.17
N ALA A 60 -6.82 0.36 7.26
CA ALA A 60 -7.12 1.03 6.02
C ALA A 60 -6.48 0.29 4.84
N HIS A 61 -6.98 0.55 3.64
CA HIS A 61 -6.44 -0.03 2.42
C HIS A 61 -6.39 0.99 1.27
N THR A 62 -5.51 0.70 0.31
CA THR A 62 -5.42 1.36 -1.00
C THR A 62 -5.17 0.29 -2.05
N TYR A 63 -5.67 0.49 -3.27
CA TYR A 63 -5.55 -0.49 -4.34
C TYR A 63 -5.25 0.15 -5.70
N ILE A 64 -4.60 -0.62 -6.57
CA ILE A 64 -4.43 -0.30 -7.99
C ILE A 64 -4.99 -1.43 -8.83
N ALA A 65 -5.77 -1.08 -9.85
CA ALA A 65 -6.31 -2.01 -10.83
C ALA A 65 -5.73 -1.72 -12.22
N ALA A 66 -5.58 -2.74 -13.05
CA ALA A 66 -5.11 -2.57 -14.43
C ALA A 66 -5.98 -1.61 -15.26
N SER A 67 -7.27 -1.46 -14.91
CA SER A 67 -8.20 -0.55 -15.58
C SER A 67 -8.00 0.93 -15.23
N THR A 68 -7.45 1.25 -14.06
CA THR A 68 -7.24 2.64 -13.61
C THR A 68 -5.79 3.09 -13.71
N ASN A 69 -4.86 2.12 -13.61
CA ASN A 69 -3.41 2.35 -13.56
C ASN A 69 -2.99 3.44 -12.56
N THR A 70 -3.80 3.65 -11.53
CA THR A 70 -3.62 4.66 -10.49
C THR A 70 -4.08 4.06 -9.17
N TRP A 71 -3.31 4.29 -8.11
CA TRP A 71 -3.67 3.92 -6.75
C TRP A 71 -4.89 4.73 -6.28
N SER A 72 -5.80 4.07 -5.57
CA SER A 72 -6.91 4.75 -4.89
C SER A 72 -6.40 5.61 -3.73
N ASP A 73 -7.25 6.51 -3.25
CA ASP A 73 -7.07 7.08 -1.91
C ASP A 73 -7.08 5.97 -0.85
N TRP A 74 -6.59 6.31 0.35
CA TRP A 74 -6.68 5.44 1.52
C TRP A 74 -8.13 5.41 2.03
N LEU A 75 -8.69 4.20 2.11
CA LEU A 75 -10.04 3.96 2.59
C LEU A 75 -9.96 3.20 3.90
N GLN A 76 -10.68 3.66 4.92
CA GLN A 76 -10.81 2.93 6.18
C GLN A 76 -11.78 1.75 5.97
N ILE A 77 -11.42 0.56 6.45
CA ILE A 77 -12.26 -0.64 6.28
C ILE A 77 -13.44 -0.60 7.27
N ASP A 78 -13.16 -0.30 8.54
CA ASP A 78 -14.17 -0.17 9.58
C ASP A 78 -13.68 0.73 10.74
N ASN A 79 -14.54 0.87 11.76
CA ASN A 79 -14.25 1.66 12.96
C ASN A 79 -13.67 0.81 14.10
N THR A 80 -13.02 -0.32 13.79
CA THR A 80 -12.36 -1.18 14.79
C THR A 80 -10.86 -0.85 14.84
N PRO A 81 -10.34 -0.25 15.93
CA PRO A 81 -8.90 -0.04 16.06
C PRO A 81 -8.16 -1.38 16.13
N ILE A 82 -7.00 -1.46 15.46
CA ILE A 82 -6.14 -2.65 15.47
C ILE A 82 -4.89 -2.40 16.33
N ALA A 83 -4.51 -3.37 17.17
CA ALA A 83 -3.45 -3.21 18.18
C ALA A 83 -2.03 -3.03 17.59
N THR A 84 -1.24 -2.10 18.14
CA THR A 84 0.18 -1.92 17.77
C THR A 84 1.02 -3.08 18.29
N THR A 85 1.55 -3.91 17.40
CA THR A 85 2.63 -4.85 17.77
C THR A 85 3.96 -4.10 17.72
N ASN A 86 4.70 -4.14 18.83
CA ASN A 86 6.09 -3.67 18.93
C ASN A 86 7.05 -4.65 18.26
#